data_AF-A0AAV4SS49-F1
#
_entry.id   AF-A0AAV4SS49-F1
#
_cell.length_a   1.000
_cell.length_b   1.000
_cell.length_c   1.000
_cell.angle_alpha   90.00
_cell.angle_beta   90.00
_cell.angle_gamma   90.00
#
_symmetry.space_group_name_H-M   'P 1'
#
loop_
_entity.id
_entity.type
_entity.pdbx_description
1 polymer ?
#
loop_
_entity_poly.entity_id
_entity_poly.type
_entity_poly.pdbx_seq_one_letter_code
_entity_poly.pdbx_strand_id
1 'polypeptide(L)'
;YLILEHVSGGELFDYLVKKGRLTPKEARRFFRQIISALDFCHSHSICHRDLKPENLLLDEKNNIRIADFGMASLQMDGSMLETSCGSPHYACPEVIREKSMTDDEPMYGVAESFSMPY
;
A
#
# COMPACT_ATOMS: atom_id res chain seq x y z
N TYR A 1 -12.31 -12.66 17.06
CA TYR A 1 -10.85 -12.83 16.98
C TYR A 1 -10.49 -13.37 15.60
N LEU A 2 -9.43 -12.85 14.98
CA LEU A 2 -8.90 -13.33 13.71
C LEU A 2 -7.65 -14.16 14.01
N ILE A 3 -7.52 -15.37 13.44
CA ILE A 3 -6.32 -16.20 13.55
C ILE A 3 -5.60 -16.13 12.20
N LEU A 4 -4.35 -15.64 12.20
CA LEU A 4 -3.53 -15.44 11.01
C LEU A 4 -2.23 -16.25 11.10
N GLU A 5 -1.57 -16.43 9.95
CA GLU A 5 -0.23 -17.00 9.92
C GLU A 5 0.78 -16.10 10.65
N HIS A 6 1.72 -16.72 11.36
CA HIS A 6 2.81 -16.00 12.01
C HIS A 6 3.98 -15.84 11.03
N VAL A 7 4.41 -14.60 10.81
CA VAL A 7 5.54 -14.26 9.95
C VAL A 7 6.74 -13.89 10.82
N SER A 8 7.72 -14.80 10.92
CA SER A 8 8.78 -14.76 11.93
C SER A 8 9.97 -13.83 11.62
N GLY A 9 10.10 -13.31 10.39
CA GLY A 9 11.22 -12.44 10.00
C GLY A 9 11.01 -10.96 10.32
N GLY A 10 9.87 -10.59 10.93
CA GLY A 10 9.59 -9.23 11.38
C GLY A 10 9.35 -8.23 10.24
N GLU A 11 9.44 -6.95 10.55
CA GLU A 11 9.16 -5.86 9.61
C GLU A 11 10.34 -5.61 8.66
N LEU A 12 10.03 -5.32 7.40
CA LEU A 12 11.00 -4.91 6.39
C LEU A 12 11.70 -3.62 6.83
N PHE A 13 10.98 -2.70 7.47
CA PHE A 13 11.55 -1.44 7.97
C PHE A 13 12.68 -1.69 8.97
N ASP A 14 12.44 -2.52 9.98
CA ASP A 14 13.46 -2.91 10.96
C ASP A 14 14.68 -3.57 10.30
N TYR A 15 14.44 -4.40 9.28
CA TYR A 15 15.51 -5.01 8.50
C TYR A 15 16.37 -3.95 7.79
N LEU A 16 15.74 -2.94 7.18
CA LEU A 16 16.43 -1.83 6.52
C LEU A 16 17.25 -1.00 7.51
N VAL A 17 16.68 -0.67 8.68
CA VAL A 17 17.37 0.09 9.73
C VAL A 17 18.61 -0.67 10.24
N LYS A 18 18.49 -1.98 10.50
CA LYS A 18 19.61 -2.81 10.99
C LYS A 18 20.71 -3.00 9.94
N LYS A 19 20.33 -3.15 8.67
CA LYS A 19 21.28 -3.42 7.57
C LYS A 19 21.90 -2.15 6.98
N GLY A 20 21.20 -1.02 7.07
CA GLY A 20 21.59 0.25 6.45
C GLY A 20 21.29 0.28 4.95
N ARG A 21 22.16 -0.31 4.12
CA ARG A 21 22.04 -0.25 2.65
C ARG A 21 21.77 -1.63 2.05
N LEU A 22 20.73 -1.70 1.21
CA LEU A 22 20.48 -2.87 0.38
C LEU A 22 21.41 -2.88 -0.83
N THR A 23 21.83 -4.08 -1.24
CA THR A 23 22.42 -4.25 -2.56
C THR A 23 21.35 -4.04 -3.64
N PRO A 24 21.73 -3.60 -4.86
CA PRO A 24 20.77 -3.45 -5.95
C PRO A 24 19.99 -4.75 -6.26
N LYS A 25 20.61 -5.91 -6.03
CA LYS A 25 20.00 -7.23 -6.23
C LYS A 25 18.86 -7.48 -5.23
N GLU A 26 19.08 -7.13 -3.97
CA GLU A 26 18.08 -7.31 -2.91
C GLU A 26 16.94 -6.32 -3.03
N ALA A 27 17.27 -5.04 -3.27
CA ALA A 27 16.28 -4.00 -3.50
C ALA A 27 15.33 -4.39 -4.66
N ARG A 28 15.90 -4.88 -5.78
CA ARG A 28 15.11 -5.39 -6.92
C ARG A 28 14.24 -6.59 -6.54
N ARG A 29 14.75 -7.52 -5.73
CA ARG A 29 14.00 -8.69 -5.27
C ARG A 29 12.78 -8.29 -4.45
N PHE A 30 12.97 -7.42 -3.45
CA PHE A 30 11.88 -6.93 -2.61
C PHE A 30 10.87 -6.13 -3.40
N PHE A 31 11.33 -5.18 -4.22
CA PHE A 31 10.45 -4.36 -5.05
C PHE A 31 9.57 -5.21 -5.96
N ARG A 32 10.15 -6.21 -6.65
CA ARG A 32 9.39 -7.13 -7.51
C ARG A 32 8.33 -7.91 -6.72
N GLN A 33 8.64 -8.35 -5.50
CA GLN A 33 7.66 -9.07 -4.67
C GLN A 33 6.52 -8.16 -4.23
N ILE A 34 6.82 -6.92 -3.84
CA ILE A 34 5.80 -5.92 -3.47
C ILE A 34 4.87 -5.66 -4.66
N ILE A 35 5.43 -5.32 -5.83
CA ILE A 35 4.63 -5.06 -7.03
C ILE A 35 3.81 -6.28 -7.44
N SER A 36 4.41 -7.48 -7.44
CA SER A 36 3.68 -8.71 -7.79
C SER A 36 2.53 -9.02 -6.83
N ALA A 37 2.69 -8.74 -5.53
CA ALA A 37 1.63 -8.94 -4.55
C ALA A 37 0.50 -7.90 -4.70
N LEU A 38 0.85 -6.64 -4.99
CA LEU A 38 -0.14 -5.60 -5.28
C LEU A 38 -0.91 -5.87 -6.57
N ASP A 39 -0.21 -6.29 -7.64
CA ASP A 39 -0.83 -6.68 -8.91
C ASP A 39 -1.81 -7.85 -8.72
N PHE A 40 -1.44 -8.84 -7.89
CA PHE A 40 -2.37 -9.89 -7.49
C PHE A 40 -3.60 -9.34 -6.75
N CYS A 41 -3.43 -8.41 -5.81
CA CYS A 41 -4.56 -7.81 -5.11
C CYS A 41 -5.48 -7.05 -6.08
N HIS A 42 -4.89 -6.21 -6.94
CA HIS A 42 -5.63 -5.37 -7.88
C HIS A 42 -6.37 -6.20 -8.94
N SER A 43 -5.78 -7.28 -9.45
CA SER A 43 -6.46 -8.21 -10.37
C SER A 43 -7.65 -8.93 -9.73
N HIS A 44 -7.76 -8.91 -8.40
CA HIS A 44 -8.90 -9.41 -7.65
C HIS A 44 -9.77 -8.29 -7.07
N SER A 45 -9.65 -7.07 -7.61
CA SER A 45 -10.39 -5.89 -7.15
C SER A 45 -10.12 -5.53 -5.68
N ILE A 46 -9.02 -5.98 -5.08
CA ILE A 46 -8.66 -5.66 -3.70
C ILE A 46 -7.67 -4.50 -3.70
N CYS A 47 -8.09 -3.34 -3.18
CA CYS A 47 -7.18 -2.23 -2.90
C CYS A 47 -6.78 -2.25 -1.42
N HIS A 48 -5.47 -2.30 -1.12
CA HIS A 48 -4.97 -2.40 0.25
C HIS A 48 -5.21 -1.12 1.09
N ARG A 49 -5.08 0.06 0.45
CA ARG A 49 -5.29 1.41 1.02
C ARG A 49 -4.41 1.85 2.21
N ASP A 50 -3.70 0.95 2.87
CA ASP A 50 -2.73 1.31 3.93
C ASP A 50 -1.37 0.64 3.72
N LEU A 51 -0.83 0.75 2.51
CA LEU A 51 0.49 0.18 2.22
C LEU A 51 1.57 1.07 2.85
N LYS A 52 2.27 0.53 3.85
CA LYS A 52 3.41 1.18 4.51
C LYS A 52 4.52 0.19 4.81
N PRO A 53 5.76 0.65 5.05
CA PRO A 53 6.87 -0.23 5.45
C PRO A 53 6.58 -1.13 6.65
N GLU A 54 5.78 -0.65 7.61
CA GLU A 54 5.35 -1.39 8.81
C GLU A 54 4.42 -2.57 8.46
N ASN A 55 3.69 -2.47 7.33
CA ASN A 55 2.79 -3.51 6.81
C ASN A 55 3.48 -4.43 5.79
N LEU A 56 4.81 -4.30 5.63
CA LEU A 56 5.63 -5.20 4.82
C LEU A 56 6.49 -6.06 5.75
N LEU A 57 6.16 -7.34 5.84
CA LEU A 57 6.87 -8.30 6.68
C LEU A 57 7.83 -9.14 5.85
N LEU A 58 8.81 -9.76 6.53
CA LEU A 58 9.73 -10.72 5.96
C LEU A 58 9.48 -12.11 6.53
N ASP A 59 9.45 -13.14 5.69
CA ASP A 59 9.52 -14.53 6.14
C ASP A 59 10.96 -14.97 6.45
N GLU A 60 11.14 -16.20 6.93
CA GLU A 60 12.44 -16.80 7.28
C GLU A 60 13.44 -16.85 6.11
N LYS A 61 12.96 -16.71 4.87
CA LYS A 61 13.75 -16.72 3.63
C LYS A 61 13.92 -15.32 3.04
N ASN A 62 13.58 -14.28 3.80
CA ASN A 62 13.54 -12.88 3.37
C ASN A 62 12.68 -12.70 2.11
N ASN A 63 11.48 -13.26 2.10
CA ASN A 63 10.44 -12.90 1.14
C ASN A 63 9.46 -11.92 1.77
N ILE A 64 9.01 -10.95 0.97
CA ILE A 64 7.98 -9.99 1.36
C ILE A 64 6.64 -10.68 1.56
N ARG A 65 5.97 -10.34 2.67
CA ARG A 65 4.54 -10.60 2.90
C ARG A 65 3.85 -9.29 3.23
N ILE A 66 2.72 -9.02 2.59
CA ILE A 66 1.89 -7.84 2.90
C ILE A 66 0.95 -8.23 4.04
N ALA A 67 0.90 -7.39 5.07
CA ALA A 67 0.07 -7.57 6.25
C ALA A 67 -0.92 -6.40 6.40
N ASP A 68 -1.92 -6.60 7.25
CA ASP A 68 -2.95 -5.61 7.62
C ASP A 68 -3.83 -5.09 6.48
N PHE A 69 -4.70 -5.99 5.99
CA PHE A 69 -5.80 -5.65 5.08
C PHE A 69 -7.02 -5.07 5.81
N GLY A 70 -6.87 -4.58 7.05
CA GLY A 70 -7.99 -4.03 7.84
C GLY A 70 -8.67 -2.83 7.17
N MET A 71 -7.92 -2.11 6.34
CA MET A 71 -8.40 -0.99 5.52
C MET A 71 -8.65 -1.38 4.06
N ALA A 72 -8.53 -2.64 3.66
CA ALA A 72 -8.70 -3.01 2.26
C ALA A 72 -10.16 -2.83 1.80
N SER A 73 -10.37 -2.53 0.51
CA SER A 73 -11.69 -2.43 -0.10
C SER A 73 -11.78 -3.21 -1.39
N LEU A 74 -12.96 -3.76 -1.67
CA LEU A 74 -13.30 -4.30 -2.97
C LEU A 74 -13.68 -3.13 -3.89
N GLN A 75 -12.89 -2.88 -4.93
CA GLN A 75 -13.15 -1.89 -5.96
C GLN A 75 -13.51 -2.62 -7.26
N MET A 76 -14.82 -2.71 -7.54
CA MET A 76 -15.30 -3.23 -8.82
C MET A 76 -15.04 -2.21 -9.92
N ASP A 77 -14.71 -2.68 -11.13
CA ASP A 77 -14.48 -1.85 -12.30
C ASP A 77 -15.63 -0.85 -12.49
N GLY A 78 -15.32 0.46 -12.45
CA GLY A 78 -16.29 1.55 -12.60
C GLY A 78 -16.86 2.14 -11.30
N SER A 79 -16.47 1.65 -10.12
CA SER A 79 -16.89 2.23 -8.83
C SER A 79 -15.82 3.18 -8.24
N MET A 80 -16.22 4.43 -8.00
CA MET A 80 -15.43 5.39 -7.23
C MET A 80 -15.52 5.06 -5.74
N LEU A 81 -14.38 5.08 -5.04
CA LEU A 81 -14.36 4.88 -3.59
C LEU A 81 -14.72 6.19 -2.89
N GLU A 82 -15.85 6.22 -2.18
CA GLU A 82 -16.40 7.42 -1.51
C GLU A 82 -15.74 7.75 -0.15
N THR A 83 -14.76 6.96 0.33
CA THR A 83 -14.25 7.08 1.71
C THR A 83 -12.76 7.37 1.76
N SER A 84 -12.37 8.53 2.31
CA SER A 84 -10.98 8.86 2.64
C SER A 84 -10.43 7.92 3.72
N CYS A 85 -9.46 7.08 3.38
CA CYS A 85 -8.74 6.18 4.30
C CYS A 85 -7.24 6.16 3.94
N GLY A 86 -6.37 5.99 4.93
CA GLY A 86 -4.90 5.92 4.75
C GLY A 86 -4.15 6.89 5.66
N SER A 87 -2.85 6.64 5.87
CA SER A 87 -2.03 7.56 6.68
C SER A 87 -1.46 8.74 5.89
N PRO A 88 -1.58 9.97 6.41
CA PRO A 88 -1.32 11.19 5.65
C PRO A 88 0.14 11.37 5.19
N HIS A 89 1.10 10.66 5.78
CA HIS A 89 2.52 10.74 5.40
C HIS A 89 2.91 9.87 4.20
N TYR A 90 2.08 8.87 3.87
CA TYR A 90 2.28 8.00 2.69
C TYR A 90 1.30 8.34 1.56
N ALA A 91 0.51 9.39 1.75
CA ALA A 91 -0.40 9.89 0.74
C ALA A 91 0.39 10.54 -0.40
N CYS A 92 0.01 10.22 -1.64
CA CYS A 92 0.58 10.88 -2.80
C CYS A 92 0.29 12.39 -2.75
N PRO A 93 1.18 13.24 -3.29
CA PRO A 93 1.12 14.70 -3.15
C PRO A 93 -0.20 15.33 -3.60
N GLU A 94 -0.93 14.72 -4.53
CA GLU A 94 -2.28 15.14 -4.96
C GLU A 94 -3.34 15.04 -3.85
N VAL A 95 -3.26 14.02 -2.98
CA VAL A 95 -4.17 13.84 -1.83
C VAL A 95 -3.90 14.90 -0.75
N ILE A 96 -2.64 15.32 -0.62
CA ILE A 96 -2.22 16.34 0.35
C ILE A 96 -2.54 17.75 -0.16
N ARG A 97 -2.45 17.98 -1.48
CA ARG A 97 -2.62 19.29 -2.13
C ARG A 97 -4.08 19.73 -2.26
N GLU A 98 -5.03 18.81 -2.24
CA GLU A 98 -6.46 19.15 -2.22
C GLU A 98 -6.99 19.55 -0.83
N LYS A 99 -6.25 19.28 0.26
CA LYS A 99 -6.71 19.64 1.62
C LYS A 99 -6.56 21.12 1.96
N SER A 100 -5.95 21.93 1.09
CA SER A 100 -5.69 23.36 1.34
C SER A 100 -6.55 24.33 0.53
N MET A 101 -7.61 23.88 -0.14
CA MET A 101 -8.53 24.79 -0.83
C MET A 101 -9.98 24.50 -0.44
N THR A 102 -10.51 25.43 0.35
CA THR A 102 -11.91 25.89 0.46
C THR A 102 -12.95 24.93 1.03
N ASP A 103 -13.42 25.30 2.23
CA ASP A 103 -14.79 25.06 2.68
C ASP A 103 -15.77 25.42 1.55
N ASP A 104 -16.78 24.56 1.35
CA ASP A 104 -17.88 24.67 0.39
C ASP A 104 -17.57 24.44 -1.11
N GLU A 105 -17.39 23.18 -1.54
CA GLU A 105 -17.93 22.67 -2.82
C GLU A 105 -17.88 21.12 -2.88
N PRO A 106 -18.84 20.44 -3.54
CA PRO A 106 -18.98 18.99 -3.47
C PRO A 106 -17.90 18.26 -4.28
N MET A 107 -17.35 17.19 -3.69
CA MET A 107 -16.33 16.28 -4.26
C MET A 107 -16.73 15.77 -5.66
N TYR A 108 -16.26 16.41 -6.73
CA TYR A 108 -16.33 15.87 -8.09
C TYR A 108 -14.95 15.66 -8.74
N GLY A 109 -13.84 15.83 -8.00
CA GLY A 109 -12.49 15.86 -8.58
C GLY A 109 -11.56 14.65 -8.33
N VAL A 110 -11.85 13.77 -7.36
CA VAL A 110 -10.76 12.96 -6.74
C VAL A 110 -10.55 11.56 -7.34
N ALA A 111 -11.31 11.16 -8.36
CA ALA A 111 -11.24 9.79 -8.87
C ALA A 111 -10.31 9.57 -10.07
N GLU A 112 -9.77 10.62 -10.69
CA GLU A 112 -8.92 10.45 -11.89
C GLU A 112 -7.46 10.09 -11.59
N SER A 113 -6.98 10.19 -10.35
CA SER A 113 -5.53 10.11 -10.08
C SER A 113 -4.95 8.71 -9.83
N PHE A 114 -5.77 7.67 -9.70
CA PHE A 114 -5.28 6.28 -9.58
C PHE A 114 -5.60 5.38 -10.79
N SER A 115 -6.21 5.94 -11.83
CA SER A 115 -6.02 5.39 -13.16
C SER A 115 -4.64 5.81 -13.62
N MET A 116 -3.58 5.07 -13.25
CA MET A 116 -2.41 5.07 -14.11
C MET A 116 -2.86 4.40 -15.42
N PRO A 117 -3.02 5.14 -16.52
CA PRO A 117 -3.12 4.48 -17.80
C PRO A 117 -1.78 3.76 -18.02
N TYR A 118 -1.82 2.61 -18.69
CA TYR A 118 -0.70 2.32 -19.57
C TYR A 118 -0.56 3.47 -20.59
#